data_AF-A0A382KYZ9-F1
#
_entry.id   AF-A0A382KYZ9-F1
#
_cell.length_a   1.000
_cell.length_b   1.000
_cell.length_c   1.000
_cell.angle_alpha   90.00
_cell.angle_beta   90.00
_cell.angle_gamma   90.00
#
_symmetry.space_group_name_H-M   'P 1'
#
loop_
_entity.id
_entity.type
_entity.pdbx_description
1 polymer ?
#
loop_
_entity_poly.entity_id
_entity_poly.type
_entity_poly.pdbx_seq_one_letter_code
_entity_poly.pdbx_strand_id
1 'polypeptide(L)'
;MYKKEVLLTSGCSFTDNWWTKKHNIPVWPELFAKQIDMQCINLGKRGLGNDYILNSIVDKVATEKNIGLVVVMWSEFGRIDFELEEDADIYDGLPWIAVSNSSGHVYPPNVRDILSSTDLKGTIIYRKPLGIIQLMKKSLRTFYIFQELMESLKLPYIQIVGPRCLPFSYHKDATKVLINSPYLNKINEKNFLGWPIFKEIGGWCIDDYLDGLSDDFRISEKDRHPNSYGHEEIVKLLNNRKIDG
;
A
#
# COMPACT_ATOMS: atom_id res chain seq x y z
N MET A 1 0.71 -4.87 -34.98
CA MET A 1 -0.07 -4.72 -33.73
C MET A 1 0.64 -3.70 -32.86
N TYR A 2 -0.03 -2.63 -32.44
CA TYR A 2 0.53 -1.68 -31.47
C TYR A 2 0.58 -2.36 -30.09
N LYS A 3 1.68 -2.17 -29.34
CA LYS A 3 1.82 -2.69 -27.97
C LYS A 3 0.92 -1.85 -27.05
N LYS A 4 0.05 -2.49 -26.28
CA LYS A 4 -0.79 -1.81 -25.29
C LYS A 4 0.09 -1.12 -24.24
N GLU A 5 -0.32 0.06 -23.80
CA GLU A 5 0.30 0.73 -22.66
C GLU A 5 0.12 -0.11 -21.39
N VAL A 6 1.01 0.09 -20.43
CA VAL A 6 1.04 -0.65 -19.17
C VAL A 6 0.30 0.12 -18.08
N LEU A 7 -0.64 -0.57 -17.42
CA LEU A 7 -1.08 -0.26 -16.08
C LEU A 7 -0.10 -0.92 -15.11
N LEU A 8 0.71 -0.11 -14.44
CA LEU A 8 1.63 -0.56 -13.41
C LEU A 8 0.98 -0.39 -12.04
N THR A 9 0.88 -1.47 -11.27
CA THR A 9 0.30 -1.43 -9.91
C THR A 9 1.21 -2.02 -8.87
N SER A 10 1.14 -1.51 -7.65
CA SER A 10 1.76 -2.12 -6.47
C SER A 10 0.87 -1.94 -5.24
N GLY A 11 1.05 -2.82 -4.26
CA GLY A 11 0.27 -2.81 -3.03
C GLY A 11 0.53 -4.04 -2.17
N CYS A 12 -0.26 -4.18 -1.11
CA CYS A 12 -0.17 -5.31 -0.20
C CYS A 12 -1.13 -6.45 -0.60
N SER A 13 -1.75 -7.12 0.38
CA SER A 13 -2.69 -8.22 0.14
C SER A 13 -3.99 -7.83 -0.56
N PHE A 14 -4.37 -6.55 -0.55
CA PHE A 14 -5.54 -6.05 -1.30
C PHE A 14 -5.25 -5.96 -2.82
N THR A 15 -3.98 -6.05 -3.21
CA THR A 15 -3.51 -5.91 -4.60
C THR A 15 -2.90 -7.21 -5.13
N ASP A 16 -2.26 -8.01 -4.27
CA ASP A 16 -1.69 -9.31 -4.60
C ASP A 16 -2.74 -10.30 -5.16
N ASN A 17 -2.32 -11.14 -6.11
CA ASN A 17 -3.17 -12.16 -6.73
C ASN A 17 -2.86 -13.59 -6.28
N TRP A 18 -1.85 -13.84 -5.42
CA TRP A 18 -1.44 -15.22 -5.09
C TRP A 18 -2.55 -16.07 -4.46
N TRP A 19 -3.39 -15.50 -3.59
CA TRP A 19 -4.46 -16.24 -2.90
C TRP A 19 -5.74 -16.20 -3.72
N THR A 20 -6.11 -15.02 -4.21
CA THR A 20 -7.33 -14.79 -4.98
C THR A 20 -7.33 -15.59 -6.29
N LYS A 21 -6.20 -15.71 -6.98
CA LYS A 21 -6.06 -16.57 -8.18
C LYS A 21 -6.36 -18.03 -7.88
N LYS A 22 -5.89 -18.57 -6.74
CA LYS A 22 -6.18 -19.95 -6.32
C LYS A 22 -7.67 -20.17 -5.99
N HIS A 23 -8.39 -19.10 -5.70
CA HIS A 23 -9.82 -19.11 -5.34
C HIS A 23 -10.71 -18.52 -6.44
N ASN A 24 -10.17 -18.30 -7.65
CA ASN A 24 -10.88 -17.68 -8.78
C ASN A 24 -11.55 -16.33 -8.47
N ILE A 25 -10.95 -15.56 -7.55
CA ILE A 25 -11.37 -14.19 -7.25
C ILE A 25 -10.57 -13.26 -8.16
N PRO A 26 -11.22 -12.48 -9.04
CA PRO A 26 -10.52 -11.49 -9.84
C PRO A 26 -10.05 -10.33 -8.94
N VAL A 27 -8.86 -9.81 -9.22
CA VAL A 27 -8.28 -8.70 -8.45
C VAL A 27 -8.42 -7.38 -9.21
N TRP A 28 -8.55 -6.28 -8.46
CA TRP A 28 -8.77 -4.95 -9.02
C TRP A 28 -7.74 -4.52 -10.08
N PRO A 29 -6.43 -4.85 -10.00
CA PRO A 29 -5.47 -4.43 -11.03
C PRO A 29 -5.79 -5.03 -12.40
N GLU A 30 -6.10 -6.33 -12.42
CA GLU A 30 -6.39 -7.07 -13.65
C GLU A 30 -7.73 -6.64 -14.26
N LEU A 31 -8.74 -6.46 -13.40
CA LEU A 31 -10.04 -5.93 -13.80
C LEU A 31 -9.94 -4.52 -14.37
N PHE A 32 -9.21 -3.63 -13.70
CA PHE A 32 -9.05 -2.25 -14.12
C PHE A 32 -8.28 -2.14 -15.44
N ALA A 33 -7.15 -2.85 -15.56
CA ALA A 33 -6.36 -2.90 -16.79
C ALA A 33 -7.21 -3.35 -17.99
N LYS A 34 -8.04 -4.39 -17.80
CA LYS A 34 -8.95 -4.87 -18.84
C LYS A 34 -9.95 -3.80 -19.26
N GLN A 35 -10.49 -3.04 -18.31
CA GLN A 35 -11.49 -2.01 -18.58
C GLN A 35 -10.91 -0.80 -19.34
N ILE A 36 -9.67 -0.41 -19.04
CA ILE A 36 -8.99 0.72 -19.70
C ILE A 36 -8.11 0.30 -20.89
N ASP A 37 -8.25 -0.95 -21.34
CA ASP A 37 -7.50 -1.57 -22.45
C ASP A 37 -5.97 -1.51 -22.34
N MET A 38 -5.43 -1.69 -21.12
CA MET A 38 -3.99 -1.71 -20.83
C MET A 38 -3.48 -3.11 -20.49
N GLN A 39 -2.17 -3.34 -20.67
CA GLN A 39 -1.49 -4.49 -20.11
C GLN A 39 -1.30 -4.30 -18.60
N CYS A 40 -1.66 -5.29 -17.79
CA CYS A 40 -1.43 -5.23 -16.35
C CYS A 40 -0.02 -5.71 -15.98
N ILE A 41 0.74 -4.90 -15.25
CA ILE A 41 1.89 -5.35 -14.45
C ILE A 41 1.52 -5.14 -12.98
N ASN A 42 1.13 -6.23 -12.32
CA ASN A 42 0.76 -6.22 -10.91
C ASN A 42 1.95 -6.67 -10.02
N LEU A 43 2.51 -5.74 -9.26
CA LEU A 43 3.60 -5.97 -8.30
C LEU A 43 3.09 -6.17 -6.87
N GLY A 44 1.78 -6.29 -6.66
CA GLY A 44 1.21 -6.48 -5.33
C GLY A 44 1.78 -7.72 -4.62
N LYS A 45 2.14 -7.56 -3.33
CA LYS A 45 2.63 -8.66 -2.50
C LYS A 45 1.99 -8.64 -1.12
N ARG A 46 1.37 -9.77 -0.73
CA ARG A 46 0.80 -9.98 0.61
C ARG A 46 1.79 -9.70 1.73
N GLY A 47 1.33 -9.09 2.82
CA GLY A 47 2.17 -8.88 4.01
C GLY A 47 3.19 -7.75 3.90
N LEU A 48 3.42 -7.18 2.71
CA LEU A 48 4.38 -6.09 2.53
C LEU A 48 3.78 -4.73 2.90
N GLY A 49 4.67 -3.82 3.31
CA GLY A 49 4.40 -2.45 3.71
C GLY A 49 4.71 -1.43 2.62
N ASN A 50 4.75 -0.16 3.03
CA ASN A 50 4.89 0.96 2.13
C ASN A 50 6.31 1.12 1.56
N ASP A 51 7.34 0.52 2.17
CA ASP A 51 8.70 0.57 1.62
C ASP A 51 8.79 -0.30 0.36
N TYR A 52 8.33 -1.55 0.45
CA TYR A 52 8.28 -2.44 -0.70
C TYR A 52 7.44 -1.84 -1.83
N ILE A 53 6.26 -1.31 -1.49
CA ILE A 53 5.34 -0.75 -2.48
C ILE A 53 6.02 0.39 -3.26
N LEU A 54 6.70 1.31 -2.57
CA LEU A 54 7.44 2.39 -3.24
C LEU A 54 8.59 1.84 -4.09
N ASN A 55 9.47 1.01 -3.51
CA ASN A 55 10.68 0.56 -4.19
C ASN A 55 10.35 -0.32 -5.41
N SER A 56 9.36 -1.21 -5.31
CA SER A 56 8.90 -2.02 -6.45
C SER A 56 8.42 -1.16 -7.63
N ILE A 57 7.79 -0.01 -7.37
CA ILE A 57 7.45 0.95 -8.42
C ILE A 57 8.71 1.60 -8.98
N VAL A 58 9.61 2.10 -8.13
CA VAL A 58 10.88 2.73 -8.54
C VAL A 58 11.66 1.83 -9.50
N ASP A 59 11.83 0.56 -9.14
CA ASP A 59 12.57 -0.41 -9.95
C ASP A 59 11.88 -0.68 -11.29
N LYS A 60 10.54 -0.75 -11.26
CA LYS A 60 9.79 -1.04 -12.48
C LYS A 60 9.74 0.15 -13.42
N VAL A 61 9.60 1.39 -12.94
CA VAL A 61 9.63 2.59 -13.80
C VAL A 61 11.03 2.85 -14.39
N ALA A 62 12.09 2.39 -13.74
CA ALA A 62 13.44 2.45 -14.28
C ALA A 62 13.60 1.59 -15.55
N THR A 63 12.89 0.46 -15.62
CA THR A 63 13.06 -0.58 -16.64
C THR A 63 11.95 -0.63 -17.68
N GLU A 64 10.70 -0.39 -17.31
CA GLU A 64 9.55 -0.35 -18.23
C GLU A 64 9.39 1.04 -18.85
N LYS A 65 9.21 1.10 -20.17
CA LYS A 65 9.16 2.36 -20.93
C LYS A 65 7.78 2.71 -21.46
N ASN A 66 6.86 1.75 -21.51
CA ASN A 66 5.52 1.93 -22.09
C ASN A 66 4.43 2.02 -21.03
N ILE A 67 4.66 2.81 -19.97
CA ILE A 67 3.71 2.97 -18.85
C ILE A 67 2.69 4.05 -19.21
N GLY A 68 1.40 3.67 -19.22
CA GLY A 68 0.29 4.60 -19.42
C GLY A 68 -0.30 5.13 -18.11
N LEU A 69 -0.28 4.31 -17.05
CA LEU A 69 -0.81 4.69 -15.73
C LEU A 69 -0.14 3.91 -14.60
N VAL A 70 0.15 4.59 -13.50
CA VAL A 70 0.63 3.96 -12.25
C VAL A 70 -0.44 4.07 -11.16
N VAL A 71 -0.87 2.94 -10.58
CA VAL A 71 -1.83 2.94 -9.46
C VAL A 71 -1.24 2.22 -8.25
N VAL A 72 -1.07 2.95 -7.16
CA VAL A 72 -0.54 2.40 -5.92
C VAL A 72 -1.62 2.34 -4.85
N MET A 73 -1.79 1.17 -4.24
CA MET A 73 -2.61 0.98 -3.06
C MET A 73 -1.72 0.74 -1.84
N TRP A 74 -1.54 1.78 -1.03
CA TRP A 74 -0.69 1.77 0.16
C TRP A 74 -1.24 0.83 1.24
N SER A 75 -0.32 0.24 2.00
CA SER A 75 -0.58 -0.65 3.11
C SER A 75 -0.76 0.11 4.44
N GLU A 76 -0.92 -0.64 5.52
CA GLU A 76 -0.90 -0.11 6.88
C GLU A 76 0.45 0.54 7.22
N PHE A 77 0.42 1.56 8.08
CA PHE A 77 1.61 2.36 8.39
C PHE A 77 2.55 1.64 9.35
N GLY A 78 2.08 0.60 10.03
CA GLY A 78 2.84 -0.14 11.04
C GLY A 78 3.96 -1.04 10.49
N ARG A 79 4.04 -1.22 9.16
CA ARG A 79 5.01 -2.11 8.51
C ARG A 79 6.30 -1.39 8.14
N ILE A 80 7.41 -2.11 8.31
CA ILE A 80 8.75 -1.74 7.85
C ILE A 80 9.27 -2.89 7.03
N ASP A 81 9.63 -2.64 5.78
CA ASP A 81 10.12 -3.68 4.89
C ASP A 81 11.65 -3.61 4.75
N PHE A 82 12.26 -4.79 4.64
CA PHE A 82 13.67 -4.98 4.36
C PHE A 82 13.80 -5.90 3.16
N GLU A 83 14.65 -5.54 2.21
CA GLU A 83 15.01 -6.42 1.11
C GLU A 83 15.82 -7.60 1.65
N LEU A 84 15.59 -8.77 1.05
CA LEU A 84 16.27 -10.02 1.38
C LEU A 84 17.27 -10.37 0.27
N GLU A 85 18.35 -11.06 0.63
CA GLU A 85 19.24 -11.71 -0.33
C GLU A 85 18.46 -12.81 -1.09
N GLU A 86 18.77 -13.01 -2.37
CA GLU A 86 18.01 -13.87 -3.30
C GLU A 86 17.86 -15.34 -2.85
N ASP A 87 18.68 -15.79 -1.90
CA ASP A 87 18.72 -17.14 -1.32
C ASP A 87 18.06 -17.26 0.08
N ALA A 88 17.45 -16.18 0.60
CA ALA A 88 16.77 -16.19 1.88
C ALA A 88 15.39 -16.89 1.80
N ASP A 89 15.40 -18.20 2.07
CA ASP A 89 14.28 -19.14 1.97
C ASP A 89 13.19 -18.97 3.06
N ILE A 90 12.87 -17.73 3.45
CA ILE A 90 12.04 -17.48 4.64
C ILE A 90 10.53 -17.45 4.29
N TYR A 91 10.18 -17.15 3.03
CA TYR A 91 8.79 -17.19 2.55
C TYR A 91 8.71 -17.35 1.02
N ASP A 92 8.85 -18.58 0.48
CA ASP A 92 8.51 -18.90 -0.93
C ASP A 92 9.02 -17.87 -1.97
N GLY A 93 10.27 -17.40 -1.83
CA GLY A 93 10.87 -16.44 -2.76
C GLY A 93 10.30 -15.01 -2.73
N LEU A 94 9.77 -14.54 -1.60
CA LEU A 94 9.53 -13.09 -1.40
C LEU A 94 10.88 -12.36 -1.30
N PRO A 95 11.19 -11.39 -2.19
CA PRO A 95 12.46 -10.67 -2.15
C PRO A 95 12.57 -9.70 -0.97
N TRP A 96 11.53 -9.57 -0.14
CA TRP A 96 11.44 -8.60 0.94
C TRP A 96 10.70 -9.21 2.14
N ILE A 97 11.13 -8.86 3.36
CA ILE A 97 10.46 -9.20 4.63
C ILE A 97 9.91 -7.94 5.29
N ALA A 98 8.71 -8.02 5.85
CA ALA A 98 8.10 -6.95 6.62
C ALA A 98 8.14 -7.26 8.13
N VAL A 99 8.51 -6.27 8.93
CA VAL A 99 8.32 -6.24 10.38
C VAL A 99 7.16 -5.29 10.68
N SER A 100 6.08 -5.80 11.30
CA SER A 100 4.92 -4.99 11.66
C SER A 100 4.86 -4.71 13.16
N ASN A 101 4.52 -3.46 13.50
CA ASN A 101 4.23 -3.04 14.89
C ASN A 101 2.72 -2.95 15.18
N SER A 102 1.86 -3.57 14.36
CA SER A 102 0.39 -3.53 14.51
C SER A 102 -0.26 -4.83 15.01
N SER A 103 0.51 -5.90 15.26
CA SER A 103 -0.06 -7.18 15.72
C SER A 103 -0.39 -7.14 17.22
N GLY A 104 -1.69 -7.20 17.53
CA GLY A 104 -2.17 -7.51 18.88
C GLY A 104 -1.66 -8.87 19.36
N HIS A 105 -1.32 -8.94 20.66
CA HIS A 105 -1.01 -10.13 21.44
C HIS A 105 0.03 -11.11 20.87
N VAL A 106 1.28 -10.65 20.76
CA VAL A 106 2.44 -11.52 21.00
C VAL A 106 3.26 -10.82 22.08
N TYR A 107 3.44 -11.44 23.24
CA TYR A 107 4.48 -11.01 24.19
C TYR A 107 5.80 -11.09 23.44
N PRO A 108 6.43 -9.97 23.04
CA PRO A 108 7.67 -10.10 22.31
C PRO A 108 8.72 -10.58 23.32
N PRO A 109 9.54 -11.61 23.01
CA PRO A 109 10.83 -11.72 23.66
C PRO A 109 11.55 -10.37 23.52
N ASN A 110 12.38 -10.02 24.49
CA ASN A 110 13.03 -8.71 24.52
C ASN A 110 13.65 -8.46 23.13
N VAL A 111 13.42 -7.29 22.53
CA VAL A 111 14.01 -6.94 21.22
C VAL A 111 15.53 -7.17 21.25
N ARG A 112 16.15 -6.99 22.43
CA ARG A 112 17.54 -7.36 22.69
C ARG A 112 17.85 -8.85 22.46
N ASP A 113 16.97 -9.75 22.87
CA ASP A 113 17.15 -11.20 22.71
C ASP A 113 17.08 -11.59 21.22
N ILE A 114 16.12 -11.04 20.47
CA ILE A 114 16.03 -11.20 19.01
C ILE A 114 17.32 -10.71 18.36
N LEU A 115 17.73 -9.47 18.66
CA LEU A 115 18.93 -8.86 18.10
C LEU A 115 20.21 -9.61 18.46
N SER A 116 20.27 -10.22 19.65
CA SER A 116 21.40 -11.05 20.07
C SER A 116 21.43 -12.45 19.44
N SER A 117 20.26 -12.95 19.00
CA SER A 117 20.13 -14.24 18.31
C SER A 117 20.30 -14.14 16.79
N THR A 118 20.27 -12.94 16.24
CA THR A 118 20.52 -12.65 14.82
C THR A 118 22.00 -12.32 14.59
N ASP A 119 22.54 -12.66 13.42
CA ASP A 119 23.92 -12.35 13.01
C ASP A 119 24.13 -10.85 12.64
N LEU A 120 23.42 -9.95 13.33
CA LEU A 120 23.37 -8.51 13.11
C LEU A 120 24.68 -7.86 13.59
N LYS A 121 25.65 -7.72 12.68
CA LYS A 121 26.95 -7.05 12.93
C LYS A 121 26.87 -5.51 12.88
N GLY A 122 25.79 -4.92 13.41
CA GLY A 122 25.50 -3.49 13.28
C GLY A 122 25.07 -2.79 14.58
N THR A 123 25.28 -1.47 14.63
CA THR A 123 24.81 -0.61 15.73
C THR A 123 23.38 -0.14 15.47
N ILE A 124 22.41 -0.61 16.25
CA ILE A 124 21.05 -0.05 16.25
C ILE A 124 20.97 1.08 17.28
N ILE A 125 20.78 2.32 16.80
CA ILE A 125 20.47 3.46 17.68
C ILE A 125 18.98 3.41 18.01
N TYR A 126 18.64 2.70 19.09
CA TYR A 126 17.26 2.55 19.53
C TYR A 126 16.73 3.84 20.17
N ARG A 127 16.12 4.72 19.35
CA ARG A 127 15.34 5.89 19.80
C ARG A 127 13.85 5.71 19.52
N LYS A 128 13.32 4.52 19.86
CA LYS A 128 11.92 4.11 19.59
C LYS A 128 11.52 4.27 18.10
N PRO A 129 12.32 3.72 17.15
CA PRO A 129 12.10 3.94 15.71
C PRO A 129 10.78 3.34 15.20
N LEU A 130 10.21 2.38 15.93
CA LEU A 130 8.96 1.70 15.60
C LEU A 130 7.71 2.42 16.12
N GLY A 131 7.86 3.58 16.77
CA GLY A 131 6.72 4.34 17.28
C GLY A 131 5.73 4.66 16.15
N ILE A 132 4.45 4.40 16.38
CA ILE A 132 3.42 4.47 15.33
C ILE A 132 3.34 5.85 14.66
N ILE A 133 3.61 6.92 15.43
CA ILE A 133 3.67 8.30 14.93
C ILE A 133 4.89 8.51 14.02
N GLN A 134 6.04 7.91 14.34
CA GLN A 134 7.23 7.95 13.50
C GLN A 134 6.97 7.21 12.18
N LEU A 135 6.32 6.05 12.25
CA LEU A 135 5.95 5.26 11.08
C LEU A 135 4.89 5.93 10.20
N MET A 136 3.93 6.64 10.81
CA MET A 136 3.02 7.51 10.09
C MET A 136 3.77 8.62 9.35
N LYS A 137 4.67 9.35 10.02
CA LYS A 137 5.47 10.40 9.37
C LYS A 137 6.31 9.84 8.22
N LYS A 138 6.84 8.61 8.36
CA LYS A 138 7.52 7.90 7.28
C LYS A 138 6.58 7.63 6.11
N SER A 139 5.39 7.09 6.36
CA SER A 139 4.39 6.86 5.31
C SER A 139 4.00 8.14 4.56
N LEU A 140 3.79 9.27 5.26
CA LEU A 140 3.53 10.55 4.60
C LEU A 140 4.66 11.01 3.68
N ARG A 141 5.93 10.77 4.07
CA ARG A 141 7.08 11.04 3.20
C ARG A 141 7.09 10.12 1.99
N THR A 142 6.82 8.83 2.18
CA THR A 142 6.73 7.83 1.11
C THR A 142 5.69 8.24 0.06
N PHE A 143 4.49 8.67 0.49
CA PHE A 143 3.43 9.11 -0.42
C PHE A 143 3.83 10.33 -1.24
N TYR A 144 4.49 11.28 -0.58
CA TYR A 144 4.98 12.49 -1.24
C TYR A 144 6.14 12.19 -2.21
N ILE A 145 7.07 11.31 -1.84
CA ILE A 145 8.15 10.85 -2.72
C ILE A 145 7.58 10.18 -3.97
N PHE A 146 6.60 9.29 -3.81
CA PHE A 146 5.92 8.66 -4.95
C PHE A 146 5.30 9.70 -5.87
N GLN A 147 4.53 10.64 -5.33
CA GLN A 147 3.92 11.73 -6.09
C GLN A 147 4.98 12.52 -6.89
N GLU A 148 6.02 13.01 -6.23
CA GLU A 148 7.06 13.84 -6.87
C GLU A 148 7.83 13.04 -7.93
N LEU A 149 8.04 11.73 -7.71
CA LEU A 149 8.64 10.86 -8.71
C LEU A 149 7.75 10.77 -9.96
N MET A 150 6.45 10.47 -9.79
CA MET A 150 5.51 10.35 -10.92
C MET A 150 5.38 11.68 -11.68
N GLU A 151 5.32 12.80 -10.96
CA GLU A 151 5.26 14.14 -11.55
C GLU A 151 6.54 14.48 -12.32
N SER A 152 7.72 14.16 -11.78
CA SER A 152 9.00 14.40 -12.47
C SER A 152 9.14 13.57 -13.76
N LEU A 153 8.62 12.34 -13.74
CA LEU A 153 8.59 11.44 -14.90
C LEU A 153 7.44 11.76 -15.87
N LYS A 154 6.55 12.70 -15.51
CA LYS A 154 5.33 13.03 -16.25
C LYS A 154 4.43 11.81 -16.48
N LEU A 155 4.39 10.90 -15.50
CA LEU A 155 3.55 9.70 -15.55
C LEU A 155 2.21 9.98 -14.86
N PRO A 156 1.07 9.63 -15.51
CA PRO A 156 -0.22 9.63 -14.84
C PRO A 156 -0.21 8.68 -13.65
N TYR A 157 -0.79 9.10 -12.52
CA TYR A 157 -0.78 8.29 -11.31
C TYR A 157 -2.03 8.44 -10.43
N ILE A 158 -2.31 7.38 -9.70
CA ILE A 158 -3.30 7.33 -8.63
C ILE A 158 -2.63 6.71 -7.41
N GLN A 159 -2.82 7.32 -6.25
CA GLN A 159 -2.53 6.67 -4.98
C GLN A 159 -3.76 6.63 -4.09
N ILE A 160 -3.86 5.58 -3.28
CA ILE A 160 -4.95 5.33 -2.34
C ILE A 160 -4.44 4.47 -1.19
N VAL A 161 -5.00 4.61 0.01
CA VAL A 161 -4.73 3.69 1.11
C VAL A 161 -5.73 2.53 1.06
N GLY A 162 -5.23 1.30 1.08
CA GLY A 162 -6.02 0.07 1.04
C GLY A 162 -6.64 -0.27 2.40
N PRO A 163 -5.95 -1.09 3.21
CA PRO A 163 -6.45 -1.47 4.52
C PRO A 163 -6.45 -0.28 5.48
N ARG A 164 -7.17 -0.42 6.59
CA ARG A 164 -7.13 0.53 7.70
C ARG A 164 -5.68 0.81 8.09
N CYS A 165 -5.27 2.07 7.96
CA CYS A 165 -3.85 2.43 8.04
C CYS A 165 -3.24 2.25 9.44
N LEU A 166 -4.05 2.33 10.48
CA LEU A 166 -3.66 2.28 11.90
C LEU A 166 -4.80 1.71 12.76
N PRO A 167 -4.52 1.17 13.97
CA PRO A 167 -5.56 0.89 14.96
C PRO A 167 -6.31 2.17 15.39
N PHE A 168 -7.63 2.06 15.64
CA PHE A 168 -8.48 3.19 16.03
C PHE A 168 -7.97 3.99 17.22
N SER A 169 -7.31 3.33 18.19
CA SER A 169 -6.71 3.98 19.35
C SER A 169 -5.67 5.06 18.99
N TYR A 170 -5.08 4.99 17.80
CA TYR A 170 -4.08 5.95 17.33
C TYR A 170 -4.63 7.02 16.39
N HIS A 171 -5.88 6.92 15.94
CA HIS A 171 -6.45 7.83 14.93
C HIS A 171 -6.41 9.30 15.36
N LYS A 172 -6.74 9.60 16.62
CA LYS A 172 -6.74 10.97 17.14
C LYS A 172 -5.35 11.62 17.05
N ASP A 173 -4.31 10.88 17.45
CA ASP A 173 -2.94 11.40 17.43
C ASP A 173 -2.39 11.42 16.01
N ALA A 174 -2.72 10.42 15.19
CA ALA A 174 -2.36 10.39 13.78
C ALA A 174 -2.97 11.58 13.02
N THR A 175 -4.25 11.86 13.21
CA THR A 175 -4.96 13.00 12.62
C THR A 175 -4.27 14.32 12.97
N LYS A 176 -3.91 14.53 14.25
CA LYS A 176 -3.14 15.72 14.66
C LYS A 176 -1.78 15.81 13.96
N VAL A 177 -1.08 14.70 13.81
CA VAL A 177 0.20 14.65 13.12
C VAL A 177 0.05 14.98 11.64
N LEU A 178 -1.02 14.51 10.99
CA LEU A 178 -1.32 14.84 9.60
C LEU A 178 -1.66 16.33 9.44
N ILE A 179 -2.55 16.86 10.28
CA ILE A 179 -2.94 18.29 10.23
C ILE A 179 -1.71 19.20 10.36
N ASN A 180 -0.80 18.87 11.26
CA ASN A 180 0.43 19.63 11.50
C ASN A 180 1.59 19.27 10.56
N SER A 181 1.36 18.36 9.61
CA SER A 181 2.39 17.91 8.67
C SER A 181 2.52 18.91 7.52
N PRO A 182 3.74 19.22 7.07
CA PRO A 182 3.92 20.01 5.85
C PRO A 182 3.37 19.30 4.60
N TYR A 183 3.13 17.99 4.67
CA TYR A 183 2.59 17.20 3.56
C TYR A 183 1.08 17.36 3.39
N LEU A 184 0.33 17.86 4.38
CA LEU A 184 -1.13 18.02 4.28
C LEU A 184 -1.54 18.77 3.00
N ASN A 185 -0.86 19.90 2.77
CA ASN A 185 -1.14 20.82 1.67
C ASN A 185 -0.25 20.59 0.44
N LYS A 186 0.65 19.59 0.47
CA LYS A 186 1.54 19.26 -0.64
C LYS A 186 1.10 18.04 -1.43
N ILE A 187 0.35 17.14 -0.80
CA ILE A 187 -0.25 16.00 -1.49
C ILE A 187 -1.33 16.51 -2.44
N ASN A 188 -1.26 16.07 -3.69
CA ASN A 188 -2.24 16.37 -4.70
C ASN A 188 -3.50 15.52 -4.49
N GLU A 189 -4.53 16.08 -3.88
CA GLU A 189 -5.80 15.40 -3.58
C GLU A 189 -6.53 14.88 -4.82
N LYS A 190 -6.32 15.50 -5.99
CA LYS A 190 -6.87 14.98 -7.25
C LYS A 190 -6.26 13.62 -7.59
N ASN A 191 -5.01 13.40 -7.18
CA ASN A 191 -4.27 12.16 -7.41
C ASN A 191 -4.18 11.22 -6.20
N PHE A 192 -4.62 11.65 -5.03
CA PHE A 192 -4.74 10.82 -3.82
C PHE A 192 -6.21 10.57 -3.46
N LEU A 193 -6.76 9.42 -3.85
CA LEU A 193 -8.12 9.06 -3.47
C LEU A 193 -8.22 8.82 -1.96
N GLY A 194 -9.23 9.44 -1.35
CA GLY A 194 -9.48 9.34 0.08
C GLY A 194 -8.61 10.22 0.96
N TRP A 195 -7.77 11.10 0.38
CA TRP A 195 -7.08 12.14 1.15
C TRP A 195 -8.09 13.02 1.91
N PRO A 196 -7.87 13.36 3.21
CA PRO A 196 -6.68 13.17 4.06
C PRO A 196 -6.65 11.85 4.86
N ILE A 197 -7.10 10.73 4.28
CA ILE A 197 -7.03 9.34 4.76
C ILE A 197 -7.95 9.03 5.97
N PHE A 198 -8.03 9.93 6.95
CA PHE A 198 -8.75 9.73 8.20
C PHE A 198 -10.18 10.29 8.14
N LYS A 199 -11.18 9.45 8.45
CA LYS A 199 -12.60 9.83 8.52
C LYS A 199 -12.87 11.03 9.42
N GLU A 200 -12.12 11.15 10.51
CA GLU A 200 -12.24 12.20 11.50
C GLU A 200 -12.03 13.61 10.92
N ILE A 201 -11.35 13.72 9.78
CA ILE A 201 -11.10 14.96 9.05
C ILE A 201 -11.56 14.88 7.59
N GLY A 202 -12.53 14.02 7.30
CA GLY A 202 -13.17 13.90 5.99
C GLY A 202 -12.45 13.02 4.97
N GLY A 203 -11.36 12.35 5.36
CA GLY A 203 -10.66 11.36 4.53
C GLY A 203 -11.26 9.95 4.64
N TRP A 204 -10.67 9.00 3.93
CA TRP A 204 -11.03 7.58 4.00
C TRP A 204 -9.95 6.69 3.36
N CYS A 205 -9.98 5.40 3.68
CA CYS A 205 -9.25 4.34 2.96
C CYS A 205 -10.22 3.34 2.30
N ILE A 206 -9.72 2.38 1.50
CA ILE A 206 -10.59 1.36 0.88
C ILE A 206 -11.38 0.58 1.93
N ASP A 207 -10.77 0.31 3.10
CA ASP A 207 -11.52 -0.34 4.15
C ASP A 207 -12.73 0.46 4.61
N ASP A 208 -12.52 1.76 4.83
CA ASP A 208 -13.56 2.68 5.21
C ASP A 208 -14.69 2.80 4.18
N TYR A 209 -14.32 2.73 2.90
CA TYR A 209 -15.23 2.82 1.76
C TYR A 209 -16.10 1.55 1.65
N LEU A 210 -15.48 0.38 1.61
CA LEU A 210 -16.21 -0.90 1.49
C LEU A 210 -17.07 -1.18 2.74
N ASP A 211 -16.57 -0.87 3.94
CA ASP A 211 -17.34 -0.97 5.19
C ASP A 211 -18.58 -0.07 5.19
N GLY A 212 -18.55 1.03 4.43
CA GLY A 212 -19.69 1.94 4.27
C GLY A 212 -20.75 1.45 3.28
N LEU A 213 -20.46 0.42 2.47
CA LEU A 213 -21.39 -0.13 1.48
C LEU A 213 -22.18 -1.33 2.02
N SER A 214 -21.49 -2.42 2.33
CA SER A 214 -22.05 -3.66 2.89
C SER A 214 -20.90 -4.61 3.28
N ASP A 215 -21.17 -5.54 4.19
CA ASP A 215 -20.26 -6.65 4.47
C ASP A 215 -20.17 -7.65 3.31
N ASP A 216 -21.12 -7.63 2.37
CA ASP A 216 -21.12 -8.48 1.17
C ASP A 216 -19.96 -8.20 0.20
N PHE A 217 -19.21 -7.12 0.41
CA PHE A 217 -17.99 -6.79 -0.37
C PHE A 217 -16.72 -7.39 0.24
N ARG A 218 -16.85 -8.13 1.34
CA ARG A 218 -15.75 -8.78 2.07
C ARG A 218 -15.78 -10.29 1.89
N ILE A 219 -14.64 -10.94 2.08
CA ILE A 219 -14.58 -12.42 2.06
C ILE A 219 -15.41 -12.99 3.21
N SER A 220 -15.30 -12.42 4.41
CA SER A 220 -16.12 -12.76 5.57
C SER A 220 -16.00 -11.69 6.68
N GLU A 221 -16.73 -11.88 7.79
CA GLU A 221 -16.56 -11.05 8.99
C GLU A 221 -15.14 -11.11 9.57
N LYS A 222 -14.49 -12.28 9.50
CA LYS A 222 -13.13 -12.50 10.02
C LYS A 222 -12.07 -12.05 9.03
N ASP A 223 -12.32 -12.29 7.75
CA ASP A 223 -11.44 -11.90 6.66
C ASP A 223 -12.03 -10.72 5.91
N ARG A 224 -11.62 -9.53 6.35
CA ARG A 224 -12.06 -8.25 5.77
C ARG A 224 -11.37 -7.92 4.44
N HIS A 225 -10.62 -8.83 3.81
CA HIS A 225 -10.14 -8.56 2.44
C HIS A 225 -11.32 -8.40 1.47
N PRO A 226 -11.16 -7.62 0.38
CA PRO A 226 -12.16 -7.52 -0.67
C PRO A 226 -12.41 -8.90 -1.30
N ASN A 227 -13.67 -9.23 -1.54
CA ASN A 227 -14.04 -10.35 -2.40
C ASN A 227 -14.18 -9.88 -3.86
N SER A 228 -14.73 -10.72 -4.75
CA SER A 228 -14.94 -10.37 -6.16
C SER A 228 -15.74 -9.06 -6.34
N TYR A 229 -16.84 -8.90 -5.60
CA TYR A 229 -17.64 -7.67 -5.64
C TYR A 229 -16.87 -6.49 -5.06
N GLY A 230 -16.12 -6.68 -3.98
CA GLY A 230 -15.27 -5.64 -3.42
C GLY A 230 -14.22 -5.14 -4.40
N HIS A 231 -13.59 -6.05 -5.15
CA HIS A 231 -12.66 -5.69 -6.22
C HIS A 231 -13.34 -4.93 -7.37
N GLU A 232 -14.56 -5.30 -7.76
CA GLU A 232 -15.34 -4.56 -8.75
C GLU A 232 -15.69 -3.13 -8.28
N GLU A 233 -16.04 -2.94 -7.01
CA GLU A 233 -16.28 -1.61 -6.44
C GLU A 233 -15.02 -0.75 -6.41
N ILE A 234 -13.87 -1.33 -6.09
CA ILE A 234 -12.57 -0.63 -6.19
C ILE A 234 -12.34 -0.14 -7.63
N VAL A 235 -12.67 -0.96 -8.63
CA VAL A 235 -12.56 -0.56 -10.04
C VAL A 235 -13.53 0.57 -10.39
N LYS A 236 -14.79 0.51 -9.95
CA LYS A 236 -15.76 1.62 -10.14
C LYS A 236 -15.24 2.92 -9.54
N LEU A 237 -14.70 2.85 -8.33
CA LEU A 237 -14.11 3.99 -7.64
C LEU A 237 -12.94 4.60 -8.42
N LEU A 238 -12.06 3.78 -8.99
CA LEU A 238 -10.94 4.24 -9.83
C LEU A 238 -11.42 4.91 -11.12
N ASN A 239 -12.47 4.38 -11.76
CA ASN A 239 -13.03 4.94 -13.00
C ASN A 239 -13.80 6.25 -12.81
N ASN A 240 -14.42 6.45 -11.64
CA ASN A 240 -15.22 7.65 -11.36
C ASN A 240 -14.39 8.94 -11.21
N ARG A 241 -13.06 8.87 -11.39
CA ARG A 241 -12.26 10.07 -11.62
C ARG A 241 -12.60 10.66 -12.98
N LYS A 242 -13.08 11.90 -12.96
CA LYS A 242 -12.93 12.78 -14.12
C LYS A 242 -11.43 12.96 -14.36
N ILE A 243 -10.91 12.27 -15.37
CA ILE A 243 -9.63 12.65 -15.98
C ILE A 243 -9.95 13.94 -16.72
N ASP A 244 -9.86 15.07 -16.01
CA ASP A 244 -9.84 16.37 -16.67
C ASP A 244 -8.54 16.39 -17.50
N GLY A 245 -8.69 16.20 -18.81
CA GLY A 245 -7.62 16.29 -19.80
C GLY A 245 -7.13 17.71 -20.03
#